data_AF-A0A9E1KFV4-F1
#
_entry.id   AF-A0A9E1KFV4-F1
#
_cell.length_a   1.000
_cell.length_b   1.000
_cell.length_c   1.000
_cell.angle_alpha   90.00
_cell.angle_beta   90.00
_cell.angle_gamma   90.00
#
_symmetry.space_group_name_H-M   'P 1'
#
loop_
_entity.id
_entity.type
_entity.pdbx_description
1 polymer ?
#
loop_
_entity_poly.entity_id
_entity_poly.type
_entity_poly.pdbx_seq_one_letter_code
_entity_poly.pdbx_strand_id
1 'polypeptide(L)'
;MTIISLINTITDIGEKYQNTGRQTHVYTDEGHVITTNPTLVKPFVFGAKTWRKLNIWLRQGTQQLKDYPKEAEKMLDLSEWWYLINTTENEVAELERFKTLTEDEKHLMCSTRKEAKKYTEGVILSPRLKSIFRVVMPALPLVLAGTDGDEKLARRKIMQEKNLSELEACFYIADQIKQKRAES
;
A
#
# COMPACT_ATOMS: atom_id res chain seq x y z
N MET A 1 13.96 -4.85 19.84
CA MET A 1 15.28 -4.22 19.64
C MET A 1 15.66 -4.09 18.17
N THR A 2 15.36 -5.07 17.30
CA THR A 2 15.75 -5.08 15.88
C THR A 2 15.25 -3.88 15.07
N ILE A 3 14.01 -3.45 15.27
CA ILE A 3 13.42 -2.34 14.49
C ILE A 3 14.06 -0.98 14.80
N ILE A 4 14.41 -0.72 16.06
CA ILE A 4 15.07 0.53 16.46
C ILE A 4 16.46 0.62 15.83
N SER A 5 17.21 -0.49 15.85
CA SER A 5 18.51 -0.58 15.17
C SER A 5 18.38 -0.34 13.65
N LEU A 6 17.32 -0.87 13.03
CA LEU A 6 17.05 -0.64 11.60
C LEU A 6 16.78 0.85 11.29
N ILE A 7 15.96 1.53 12.10
CA ILE A 7 15.68 2.96 11.95
C ILE A 7 16.97 3.78 12.04
N ASN A 8 17.84 3.45 13.00
CA ASN A 8 19.12 4.12 13.15
C ASN A 8 20.01 3.85 11.93
N THR A 9 20.11 2.60 11.48
CA THR A 9 20.88 2.23 10.28
C THR A 9 20.42 3.00 9.03
N ILE A 10 19.11 3.13 8.83
CA ILE A 10 18.54 3.91 7.72
C ILE A 10 18.93 5.39 7.86
N THR A 11 18.88 5.92 9.08
CA THR A 11 19.24 7.31 9.37
C THR A 11 20.72 7.56 9.10
N ASP A 12 21.61 6.68 9.57
CA ASP A 12 23.05 6.77 9.34
C ASP A 12 23.40 6.73 7.84
N ILE A 13 22.70 5.90 7.06
CA ILE A 13 22.83 5.88 5.60
C ILE A 13 22.42 7.24 5.01
N GLY A 14 21.30 7.81 5.46
CA GLY A 14 20.86 9.15 5.06
C GLY A 14 21.89 10.21 5.35
N GLU A 15 22.42 10.25 6.57
CA GLU A 15 23.42 11.22 7.00
C GLU A 15 24.71 11.10 6.21
N LYS A 16 25.17 9.87 5.94
CA LYS A 16 26.36 9.60 5.12
C LYS A 16 26.24 10.16 3.70
N TYR A 17 25.05 10.10 3.10
CA TYR A 17 24.84 10.48 1.70
C TYR A 17 24.05 11.79 1.51
N GLN A 18 23.80 12.56 2.56
CA GLN A 18 22.91 13.74 2.54
C GLN A 18 23.29 14.78 1.47
N ASN A 19 24.58 14.92 1.17
CA ASN A 19 25.11 15.90 0.20
C ASN A 19 25.21 15.37 -1.24
N THR A 20 24.77 14.15 -1.51
CA THR A 20 24.88 13.52 -2.84
C THR A 20 23.63 13.72 -3.72
N GLY A 21 22.54 14.25 -3.14
CA GLY A 21 21.23 14.30 -3.80
C GLY A 21 20.52 12.94 -3.89
N ARG A 22 21.12 11.86 -3.37
CA ARG A 22 20.53 10.52 -3.36
C ARG A 22 19.26 10.50 -2.52
N GLN A 23 18.19 9.97 -3.11
CA GLN A 23 16.94 9.69 -2.40
C GLN A 23 16.92 8.23 -1.92
N THR A 24 16.33 8.01 -0.74
CA THR A 24 16.11 6.67 -0.19
C THR A 24 14.61 6.47 0.02
N HIS A 25 14.09 5.32 -0.38
CA HIS A 25 12.69 4.95 -0.14
C HIS A 25 12.63 3.78 0.85
N VAL A 26 11.97 4.00 1.98
CA VAL A 26 11.71 3.00 3.01
C VAL A 26 10.27 2.55 2.86
N TYR A 27 10.08 1.29 2.48
CA TYR A 27 8.77 0.69 2.33
C TYR A 27 8.44 -0.14 3.57
N THR A 28 7.23 0.01 4.08
CA THR A 28 6.71 -0.79 5.19
C THR A 28 5.33 -1.29 4.81
N ASP A 29 5.21 -2.60 4.72
CA ASP A 29 3.90 -3.24 4.63
C ASP A 29 3.33 -3.45 6.03
N GLU A 30 2.00 -3.41 6.14
CA GLU A 30 1.25 -3.44 7.40
C GLU A 30 1.79 -2.50 8.49
N GLY A 31 1.95 -1.22 8.13
CA GLY A 31 2.51 -0.19 9.01
C GLY A 31 1.82 -0.12 10.38
N HIS A 32 0.51 -0.40 10.45
CA HIS A 32 -0.24 -0.41 11.71
C HIS A 32 0.37 -1.38 12.73
N VAL A 33 0.78 -2.59 12.30
CA VAL A 33 1.38 -3.63 13.16
C VAL A 33 2.61 -3.12 13.89
N ILE A 34 3.49 -2.41 13.19
CA ILE A 34 4.72 -1.88 13.78
C ILE A 34 4.41 -0.74 14.76
N THR A 35 3.42 0.09 14.43
CA THR A 35 3.06 1.25 15.24
C THR A 35 2.23 0.90 16.48
N THR A 36 1.52 -0.23 16.52
CA THR A 36 0.73 -0.65 17.69
C THR A 36 1.56 -0.74 18.97
N ASN A 37 2.86 -1.04 18.87
CA ASN A 37 3.76 -1.09 20.01
C ASN A 37 4.23 0.33 20.41
N PRO A 38 3.89 0.84 21.61
CA PRO A 38 4.26 2.18 22.05
C PRO A 38 5.78 2.45 22.12
N THR A 39 6.59 1.39 22.23
CA THR A 39 8.06 1.49 22.25
C THR A 39 8.63 1.69 20.84
N LEU A 40 7.94 1.22 19.81
CA LEU A 40 8.38 1.28 18.42
C LEU A 40 7.87 2.53 17.69
N VAL A 41 6.67 3.00 18.04
CA VAL A 41 6.06 4.18 17.39
C VAL A 41 6.90 5.44 17.57
N LYS A 42 7.48 5.68 18.75
CA LYS A 42 8.27 6.89 19.03
C LYS A 42 9.53 7.00 18.16
N PRO A 43 10.38 5.95 18.07
CA PRO A 43 11.48 5.92 17.10
C PRO A 43 11.04 6.13 15.65
N PHE A 44 9.91 5.57 15.23
CA PHE A 44 9.39 5.76 13.87
C PHE A 44 8.96 7.20 13.60
N VAL A 45 8.23 7.82 14.53
CA VAL A 45 7.83 9.24 14.46
C VAL A 45 9.08 10.13 14.41
N PHE A 46 10.11 9.81 15.20
CA PHE A 46 11.38 10.54 15.17
C PHE A 46 12.07 10.38 13.81
N GLY A 47 12.19 9.14 13.31
CA GLY A 47 12.75 8.84 11.99
C GLY A 47 12.05 9.61 10.89
N ALA A 48 10.73 9.52 10.79
CA ALA A 48 9.93 10.22 9.77
C ALA A 48 10.16 11.75 9.75
N LYS A 49 10.35 12.37 10.93
CA LYS A 49 10.65 13.81 11.02
C LYS A 49 12.06 14.14 10.53
N THR A 50 13.05 13.36 10.93
CA THR A 50 14.46 13.58 10.56
C THR A 50 14.71 13.27 9.09
N TRP A 51 14.11 12.19 8.59
CA TRP A 51 14.22 11.67 7.22
C TRP A 51 13.83 12.68 6.14
N ARG A 52 12.90 13.60 6.43
CA ARG A 52 12.56 14.71 5.54
C ARG A 52 13.77 15.56 5.14
N LYS A 53 14.73 15.76 6.06
CA LYS A 53 15.95 16.55 5.82
C LYS A 53 17.04 15.76 5.11
N LEU A 54 16.95 14.43 5.11
CA LEU A 54 17.95 13.50 4.57
C LEU A 54 17.54 12.90 3.22
N ASN A 55 16.50 13.44 2.56
CA ASN A 55 15.93 12.89 1.32
C ASN A 55 15.48 11.43 1.44
N ILE A 56 14.98 11.05 2.62
CA ILE A 56 14.44 9.72 2.88
C ILE A 56 12.90 9.80 2.91
N TRP A 57 12.25 8.95 2.10
CA TRP A 57 10.80 8.83 2.00
C TRP A 57 10.33 7.58 2.72
N LEU A 58 9.49 7.74 3.74
CA LEU A 58 8.75 6.63 4.34
C LEU A 58 7.45 6.41 3.55
N ARG A 59 7.24 5.18 3.07
CA ARG A 59 6.01 4.73 2.43
C ARG A 59 5.43 3.57 3.24
N GLN A 60 4.22 3.74 3.74
CA GLN A 60 3.53 2.71 4.51
C GLN A 60 2.27 2.25 3.78
N GLY A 61 2.12 0.94 3.66
CA GLY A 61 0.86 0.27 3.29
C GLY A 61 0.16 -0.23 4.55
N THR A 62 -1.17 -0.12 4.59
CA THR A 62 -1.98 -0.62 5.70
C THR A 62 -3.42 -0.83 5.26
N GLN A 63 -4.07 -1.85 5.81
CA GLN A 63 -5.51 -2.08 5.64
C GLN A 63 -6.31 -1.56 6.85
N GLN A 64 -5.69 -1.49 8.04
CA GLN A 64 -6.38 -1.14 9.28
C GLN A 64 -5.91 0.23 9.79
N LEU A 65 -6.60 1.30 9.39
CA LEU A 65 -6.29 2.66 9.86
C LEU A 65 -6.66 2.85 11.34
N LYS A 66 -7.76 2.26 11.80
CA LYS A 66 -8.17 2.27 13.21
C LYS A 66 -7.08 1.85 14.21
N ASP A 67 -6.22 0.90 13.82
CA ASP A 67 -5.23 0.27 14.70
C ASP A 67 -4.01 1.17 14.95
N TYR A 68 -3.88 2.29 14.24
CA TYR A 68 -2.86 3.28 14.55
C TYR A 68 -3.14 3.95 15.90
N PRO A 69 -2.18 3.90 16.84
CA PRO A 69 -2.33 4.56 18.12
C PRO A 69 -2.20 6.08 17.98
N LYS A 70 -2.65 6.81 18.99
CA LYS A 70 -2.64 8.28 19.00
C LYS A 70 -1.23 8.85 18.79
N GLU A 71 -0.19 8.17 19.29
CA GLU A 71 1.20 8.57 19.12
C GLU A 71 1.64 8.59 17.65
N ALA A 72 1.02 7.78 16.79
CA ALA A 72 1.33 7.70 15.37
C ALA A 72 0.62 8.81 14.55
N GLU A 73 -0.37 9.51 15.11
CA GLU A 73 -1.07 10.63 14.43
C GLU A 73 -0.07 11.66 13.91
N LYS A 74 0.95 12.00 14.71
CA LYS A 74 2.00 12.96 14.33
C LYS A 74 2.86 12.48 13.17
N MET A 75 2.96 11.18 12.92
CA MET A 75 3.68 10.65 11.77
C MET A 75 2.78 10.69 10.54
N LEU A 76 1.51 10.29 10.69
CA LEU A 76 0.54 10.29 9.60
C LEU A 76 0.22 11.71 9.10
N ASP A 77 0.16 12.70 9.99
CA ASP A 77 -0.02 14.13 9.65
C ASP A 77 1.12 14.68 8.77
N LEU A 78 2.33 14.10 8.86
CA LEU A 78 3.46 14.47 8.01
C LEU A 78 3.35 13.90 6.58
N SER A 79 2.36 13.04 6.33
CA SER A 79 2.21 12.36 5.05
C SER A 79 1.72 13.32 3.98
N GLU A 80 2.60 13.63 3.04
CA GLU A 80 2.28 14.51 1.90
C GLU A 80 1.41 13.82 0.84
N TRP A 81 1.47 12.50 0.77
CA TRP A 81 0.80 11.71 -0.26
C TRP A 81 -0.02 10.61 0.40
N TRP A 82 -1.32 10.63 0.11
CA TRP A 82 -2.25 9.57 0.48
C TRP A 82 -2.70 8.85 -0.77
N TYR A 83 -2.52 7.53 -0.79
CA TYR A 83 -3.01 6.64 -1.84
C TYR A 83 -4.10 5.79 -1.23
N LEU A 84 -5.36 6.10 -1.56
CA LEU A 84 -6.54 5.54 -0.92
C LEU A 84 -7.23 4.63 -1.93
N ILE A 85 -7.07 3.31 -1.78
CA ILE A 85 -7.50 2.33 -2.77
C ILE A 85 -8.85 1.76 -2.34
N ASN A 86 -9.89 1.95 -3.16
CA ASN A 86 -11.24 1.43 -2.96
C ASN A 86 -11.76 1.54 -1.51
N THR A 87 -11.73 2.76 -0.98
CA THR A 87 -12.00 3.07 0.43
C THR A 87 -13.50 3.13 0.71
N THR A 88 -13.93 2.49 1.80
CA THR A 88 -15.31 2.48 2.29
C THR A 88 -15.64 3.72 3.12
N GLU A 89 -16.92 4.03 3.32
CA GLU A 89 -17.35 5.17 4.15
C GLU A 89 -16.78 5.10 5.58
N ASN A 90 -16.70 3.90 6.16
CA ASN A 90 -16.12 3.70 7.49
C ASN A 90 -14.63 4.04 7.52
N GLU A 91 -13.87 3.59 6.52
CA GLU A 91 -12.43 3.90 6.42
C GLU A 91 -12.18 5.39 6.14
N VAL A 92 -13.08 6.06 5.41
CA VAL A 92 -13.05 7.52 5.24
C VAL A 92 -13.21 8.23 6.59
N ALA A 93 -14.17 7.81 7.42
CA ALA A 93 -14.35 8.37 8.76
C ALA A 93 -13.14 8.10 9.67
N GLU A 94 -12.48 6.94 9.54
CA GLU A 94 -11.23 6.67 10.27
C GLU A 94 -10.09 7.58 9.80
N LEU A 95 -10.01 7.89 8.50
CA LEU A 95 -9.00 8.78 7.94
C LEU A 95 -9.15 10.23 8.46
N GLU A 96 -10.36 10.68 8.77
CA GLU A 96 -10.61 12.01 9.33
C GLU A 96 -9.87 12.27 10.66
N ARG A 97 -9.48 11.20 11.38
CA ARG A 97 -8.62 11.31 12.57
C ARG A 97 -7.25 11.89 12.26
N PHE A 98 -6.74 11.64 11.05
CA PHE A 98 -5.36 11.95 10.65
C PHE A 98 -5.28 13.05 9.60
N LYS A 99 -6.37 13.31 8.88
CA LYS A 99 -6.39 14.26 7.78
C LYS A 99 -7.74 14.97 7.73
N THR A 100 -7.73 16.29 7.68
CA THR A 100 -8.94 17.07 7.37
C THR A 100 -9.34 16.84 5.91
N LEU A 101 -10.59 16.42 5.70
CA LEU A 101 -11.14 16.10 4.39
C LEU A 101 -12.32 17.03 4.07
N THR A 102 -12.41 17.49 2.82
CA THR A 102 -13.62 18.18 2.34
C THR A 102 -14.70 17.17 1.96
N GLU A 103 -15.96 17.60 1.92
CA GLU A 103 -17.07 16.74 1.48
C GLU A 103 -16.87 16.20 0.04
N ASP A 104 -16.31 17.02 -0.85
CA ASP A 104 -15.96 16.59 -2.21
C ASP A 104 -14.88 15.49 -2.22
N GLU A 105 -13.88 15.57 -1.33
CA GLU A 105 -12.85 14.53 -1.19
C GLU A 105 -13.46 13.23 -0.67
N LYS A 106 -14.38 13.30 0.29
CA LYS A 106 -15.12 12.13 0.79
C LYS A 106 -15.93 11.48 -0.31
N HIS A 107 -16.70 12.27 -1.05
CA HIS A 107 -17.48 11.77 -2.17
C HIS A 107 -16.59 11.14 -3.25
N LEU A 108 -15.44 11.75 -3.55
CA LEU A 108 -14.49 11.21 -4.52
C LEU A 108 -13.96 9.84 -4.09
N MET A 109 -13.60 9.67 -2.81
CA MET A 109 -13.13 8.39 -2.27
C MET A 109 -14.22 7.31 -2.36
N CYS A 110 -15.45 7.63 -1.96
CA CYS A 110 -16.58 6.69 -2.01
C CYS A 110 -17.02 6.36 -3.45
N SER A 111 -16.64 7.17 -4.45
CA SER A 111 -16.98 6.92 -5.85
C SER A 111 -16.10 5.87 -6.54
N THR A 112 -15.01 5.45 -5.89
CA THR A 112 -14.06 4.48 -6.45
C THR A 112 -14.69 3.10 -6.62
N ARG A 113 -14.28 2.39 -7.69
CA ARG A 113 -14.77 1.04 -8.00
C ARG A 113 -13.65 0.01 -8.04
N LYS A 114 -14.01 -1.21 -7.66
CA LYS A 114 -13.19 -2.41 -7.84
C LYS A 114 -13.93 -3.41 -8.70
N GLU A 115 -13.28 -3.83 -9.78
CA GLU A 115 -13.75 -4.92 -10.62
C GLU A 115 -12.74 -6.06 -10.58
N ALA A 116 -13.16 -7.18 -10.00
CA ALA A 116 -12.30 -8.33 -9.75
C ALA A 116 -11.58 -8.77 -11.03
N LYS A 117 -10.25 -8.95 -10.93
CA LYS A 117 -9.37 -9.33 -12.04
C LYS A 117 -9.30 -8.34 -13.21
N LYS A 118 -9.92 -7.16 -13.15
CA LYS A 118 -9.76 -6.09 -14.16
C LYS A 118 -8.98 -4.92 -13.62
N TYR A 119 -9.55 -4.19 -12.66
CA TYR A 119 -8.93 -2.99 -12.11
C TYR A 119 -9.45 -2.68 -10.71
N THR A 120 -8.66 -1.89 -9.98
CA THR A 120 -9.07 -1.26 -8.72
C THR A 120 -8.81 0.23 -8.83
N GLU A 121 -9.80 1.04 -8.51
CA GLU A 121 -9.66 2.49 -8.45
C GLU A 121 -9.25 2.95 -7.07
N GLY A 122 -8.65 4.12 -7.01
CA GLY A 122 -8.30 4.80 -5.79
C GLY A 122 -8.23 6.30 -5.99
N VAL A 123 -8.03 7.03 -4.90
CA VAL A 123 -7.83 8.47 -4.90
C VAL A 123 -6.43 8.79 -4.40
N ILE A 124 -5.75 9.68 -5.11
CA ILE A 124 -4.54 10.34 -4.63
C ILE A 124 -4.96 11.64 -3.99
N LEU A 125 -4.59 11.86 -2.72
CA LEU A 125 -4.70 13.15 -2.05
C LEU A 125 -3.30 13.65 -1.70
N SER A 126 -2.94 14.81 -2.24
CA SER A 126 -1.73 15.55 -1.91
C SER A 126 -2.02 17.07 -1.99
N PRO A 127 -1.15 17.93 -1.46
CA PRO A 127 -1.35 19.38 -1.53
C PRO A 127 -1.52 19.94 -2.96
N ARG A 128 -0.92 19.29 -3.97
CA ARG A 128 -0.92 19.77 -5.36
C ARG A 128 -1.72 18.92 -6.33
N LEU A 129 -2.09 17.70 -5.94
CA LEU A 129 -2.78 16.74 -6.78
C LEU A 129 -3.87 16.04 -5.98
N LYS A 130 -5.10 16.14 -6.46
CA LYS A 130 -6.27 15.41 -5.99
C LYS A 130 -6.92 14.76 -7.21
N SER A 131 -6.85 13.45 -7.33
CA SER A 131 -7.32 12.78 -8.55
C SER A 131 -7.63 11.31 -8.31
N ILE A 132 -8.56 10.77 -9.08
CA ILE A 132 -8.80 9.32 -9.17
C ILE A 132 -7.69 8.71 -10.03
N PHE A 133 -7.17 7.58 -9.59
CA PHE A 133 -6.32 6.72 -10.40
C PHE A 133 -6.90 5.32 -10.49
N ARG A 134 -6.49 4.59 -11.52
CA ARG A 134 -6.90 3.22 -11.75
C ARG A 134 -5.67 2.32 -11.83
N VAL A 135 -5.66 1.28 -11.01
CA VAL A 135 -4.62 0.25 -11.01
C VAL A 135 -5.08 -0.92 -11.87
N VAL A 136 -4.38 -1.16 -12.97
CA VAL A 136 -4.60 -2.30 -13.85
C VAL A 136 -3.39 -3.22 -13.76
N MET A 137 -3.45 -4.21 -12.87
CA MET A 137 -2.34 -5.14 -12.69
C MET A 137 -2.23 -6.08 -13.90
N PRO A 138 -1.02 -6.29 -14.48
CA PRO A 138 -0.84 -7.29 -15.52
C PRO A 138 -1.27 -8.68 -15.04
N ALA A 139 -1.85 -9.47 -15.95
CA ALA A 139 -2.53 -10.71 -15.58
C ALA A 139 -1.63 -11.74 -14.87
N LEU A 140 -0.38 -11.91 -15.33
CA LEU A 140 0.52 -12.90 -14.76
C LEU A 140 0.97 -12.54 -13.33
N PRO A 141 1.48 -11.32 -13.03
CA PRO A 141 1.74 -10.89 -11.66
C PRO A 141 0.52 -11.03 -10.74
N LEU A 142 -0.68 -10.71 -11.23
CA LEU A 142 -1.92 -10.86 -10.45
C LEU A 142 -2.16 -12.32 -10.02
N VAL A 143 -1.98 -13.27 -10.94
CA VAL A 143 -2.16 -14.70 -10.65
C VAL A 143 -1.06 -15.24 -9.73
N LEU A 144 0.18 -14.79 -9.94
CA LEU A 144 1.32 -15.21 -9.10
C LEU A 144 1.21 -14.67 -7.67
N ALA A 145 0.71 -13.44 -7.51
CA ALA A 145 0.47 -12.82 -6.21
C ALA A 145 -0.76 -13.38 -5.50
N GLY A 146 -1.60 -14.17 -6.19
CA GLY A 146 -2.84 -14.70 -5.64
C GLY A 146 -2.61 -15.68 -4.50
N THR A 147 -2.93 -15.26 -3.27
CA THR A 147 -2.76 -16.05 -2.04
C THR A 147 -4.07 -16.55 -1.45
N ASP A 148 -5.21 -16.12 -1.99
CA ASP A 148 -6.53 -16.45 -1.46
C ASP A 148 -6.86 -17.94 -1.64
N GLY A 149 -7.66 -18.48 -0.71
CA GLY A 149 -8.03 -19.90 -0.70
C GLY A 149 -8.68 -20.36 -2.00
N ASP A 150 -9.62 -19.56 -2.51
CA ASP A 150 -10.34 -19.84 -3.76
C ASP A 150 -9.41 -19.79 -4.98
N GLU A 151 -8.44 -18.87 -4.99
CA GLU A 151 -7.45 -18.76 -6.06
C GLU A 151 -6.50 -19.96 -6.07
N LYS A 152 -6.04 -20.41 -4.89
CA LYS A 152 -5.25 -21.62 -4.73
C LYS A 152 -6.02 -22.86 -5.16
N LEU A 153 -7.29 -22.97 -4.78
CA LEU A 153 -8.15 -24.07 -5.17
C LEU A 153 -8.37 -24.12 -6.68
N ALA A 154 -8.67 -22.97 -7.31
CA ALA A 154 -8.83 -22.86 -8.76
C ALA A 154 -7.55 -23.24 -9.51
N ARG A 155 -6.39 -22.79 -9.03
CA ARG A 155 -5.08 -23.16 -9.60
C ARG A 155 -4.83 -24.66 -9.49
N ARG A 156 -5.06 -25.25 -8.32
CA ARG A 156 -4.90 -26.71 -8.10
C ARG A 156 -5.82 -27.53 -9.00
N LYS A 157 -7.06 -27.09 -9.18
CA LYS A 157 -8.02 -27.75 -10.08
C LYS A 157 -7.50 -27.78 -11.52
N ILE A 158 -7.00 -26.65 -12.03
CA ILE A 158 -6.43 -26.54 -13.38
C ILE A 158 -5.19 -27.42 -13.54
N MET A 159 -4.31 -27.47 -12.53
CA MET A 159 -3.15 -28.36 -12.54
C MET A 159 -3.55 -29.83 -12.70
N GLN A 160 -4.58 -30.27 -11.96
CA GLN A 160 -5.08 -31.66 -12.02
C GLN A 160 -5.78 -31.96 -13.35
N GLU A 161 -6.67 -31.08 -13.82
CA GLU A 161 -7.45 -31.29 -15.03
C GLU A 161 -6.60 -31.31 -16.31
N LYS A 162 -5.50 -30.54 -16.32
CA LYS A 162 -4.65 -30.37 -17.51
C LYS A 162 -3.27 -31.01 -17.37
N ASN A 163 -3.00 -31.67 -16.24
CA ASN A 163 -1.69 -32.23 -15.90
C ASN A 163 -0.54 -31.22 -16.09
N LEU A 164 -0.72 -30.03 -15.51
CA LEU A 164 0.22 -28.90 -15.61
C LEU A 164 1.00 -28.70 -14.30
N SER A 165 2.21 -28.18 -14.41
CA SER A 165 2.92 -27.61 -13.26
C SER A 165 2.21 -26.36 -12.72
N GLU A 166 2.60 -25.92 -11.51
CA GLU A 166 2.00 -24.72 -10.90
C GLU A 166 2.25 -23.46 -11.76
N LEU A 167 3.46 -23.32 -12.31
CA LEU A 167 3.80 -22.18 -13.16
C LEU A 167 3.02 -22.19 -14.48
N GLU A 168 2.87 -23.35 -15.12
CA GLU A 168 2.05 -23.50 -16.33
C GLU A 168 0.58 -23.22 -16.06
N ALA A 169 0.04 -23.65 -14.91
CA ALA A 169 -1.31 -23.29 -14.51
C ALA A 169 -1.47 -21.77 -14.29
N CYS A 170 -0.45 -21.10 -13.72
CA CYS A 170 -0.44 -19.64 -13.61
C CYS A 170 -0.48 -18.95 -14.98
N PHE A 171 0.31 -19.41 -15.96
CA PHE A 171 0.26 -18.89 -17.32
C PHE A 171 -1.12 -19.10 -17.96
N TYR A 172 -1.70 -20.30 -17.81
CA TYR A 172 -3.02 -20.62 -18.32
C TYR A 172 -4.10 -19.68 -17.76
N ILE A 173 -4.14 -19.49 -16.43
CA ILE A 173 -5.10 -18.57 -15.79
C ILE A 173 -4.85 -17.12 -16.24
N ALA A 174 -3.58 -16.70 -16.35
CA ALA A 174 -3.23 -15.35 -16.80
C ALA A 174 -3.74 -15.08 -18.22
N ASP A 175 -3.65 -16.05 -19.13
CA ASP A 175 -4.18 -15.92 -20.49
C ASP A 175 -5.71 -15.87 -20.52
N GLN A 176 -6.39 -16.63 -19.66
CA GLN A 176 -7.85 -16.49 -19.49
C GLN A 176 -8.25 -15.09 -19.01
N ILE A 177 -7.49 -14.49 -18.10
CA ILE A 177 -7.73 -13.12 -17.63
C ILE A 177 -7.52 -12.12 -18.78
N LYS A 178 -6.46 -12.28 -19.58
CA LYS A 178 -6.21 -11.41 -20.74
C LYS A 178 -7.34 -11.49 -21.76
N GLN A 179 -7.81 -12.69 -22.10
CA GLN A 179 -8.92 -12.91 -23.03
C GLN A 179 -10.19 -12.20 -22.54
N LYS A 180 -10.58 -12.42 -21.27
CA LYS A 180 -11.75 -11.76 -20.68
C LYS A 180 -11.66 -10.24 -20.63
N ARG A 181 -10.45 -9.69 -20.48
CA ARG A 181 -10.22 -8.24 -20.52
C ARG A 181 -10.28 -7.66 -21.94
N ALA A 182 -10.00 -8.46 -22.96
CA ALA A 182 -10.09 -8.03 -24.36
C ALA A 182 -11.54 -8.04 -24.88
N GLU A 183 -12.42 -8.84 -24.27
CA GLU A 183 -13.85 -8.95 -24.60
C GLU A 183 -14.73 -7.88 -23.93
N SER A 184 -14.18 -7.09 -22.99
CA SER A 184 -14.91 -6.12 -22.16
C SER A 184 -14.51 -4.69 -22.42
#